data_AF-A0A976JPE1-F1
#
_entry.id   AF-A0A976JPE1-F1
#
_cell.length_a   1.000
_cell.length_b   1.000
_cell.length_c   1.000
_cell.angle_alpha   90.00
_cell.angle_beta   90.00
_cell.angle_gamma   90.00
#
_symmetry.space_group_name_H-M   'P 1'
#
loop_
_entity.id
_entity.type
_entity.pdbx_description
1 polymer ?
#
loop_
_entity_poly.entity_id
_entity_poly.type
_entity_poly.pdbx_seq_one_letter_code
_entity_poly.pdbx_strand_id
1 'polypeptide(L)'
;MVKYLLSLSLLFCSSSVFANSNTVTMVSGEKSLKEIILEEKDSFYDGNRNYGYFTGRVTDRDQTANILKVSSENGNTKFFRAGDLVRFTVARKKEYDQCEGFVRSVEDGYFVVYVKDIYPCWGQKEYFRRGTVLVFESKKLYSRVQDASKYRVVLLKRRRDFFNQLNRVNHFLWSFDQQKVLTAAEYDKKILELRKAKERAMELLLHKKQDQ
;
A
#
# COMPACT_ATOMS: atom_id res chain seq x y z
N MET A 1 58.35 -17.96 -39.79
CA MET A 1 58.54 -16.94 -40.83
C MET A 1 57.23 -16.18 -40.98
N VAL A 2 57.23 -14.87 -40.65
CA VAL A 2 56.39 -13.81 -41.25
C VAL A 2 54.86 -13.89 -40.99
N LYS A 3 54.08 -12.87 -40.63
CA LYS A 3 54.17 -11.44 -40.22
C LYS A 3 52.71 -11.06 -39.85
N TYR A 4 52.46 -10.47 -38.68
CA TYR A 4 51.92 -9.11 -38.46
C TYR A 4 50.40 -8.83 -38.49
N LEU A 5 50.03 -7.99 -37.51
CA LEU A 5 49.06 -6.88 -37.56
C LEU A 5 47.57 -7.20 -37.52
N LEU A 6 46.99 -7.11 -36.31
CA LEU A 6 45.60 -6.70 -36.15
C LEU A 6 45.56 -5.40 -35.34
N SER A 7 44.83 -4.48 -35.92
CA SER A 7 44.94 -3.03 -35.82
C SER A 7 44.20 -2.45 -34.62
N LEU A 8 44.85 -1.44 -34.06
CA LEU A 8 44.37 -0.42 -33.14
C LEU A 8 43.29 0.46 -33.80
N SER A 9 42.12 0.63 -33.16
CA SER A 9 41.28 1.81 -33.38
C SER A 9 40.36 2.07 -32.17
N LEU A 10 40.90 2.82 -31.21
CA LEU A 10 40.14 3.61 -30.26
C LEU A 10 39.57 4.84 -30.99
N LEU A 11 38.24 4.94 -31.06
CA LEU A 11 37.54 6.16 -31.45
C LEU A 11 36.66 6.60 -30.27
N PHE A 12 37.25 7.45 -29.43
CA PHE A 12 36.53 8.26 -28.46
C PHE A 12 35.69 9.29 -29.20
N CYS A 13 34.36 9.18 -29.09
CA CYS A 13 33.41 10.16 -29.60
C CYS A 13 32.97 11.05 -28.43
N SER A 14 33.66 12.16 -28.20
CA SER A 14 33.24 13.20 -27.25
C SER A 14 32.25 14.15 -27.93
N SER A 15 30.96 13.98 -27.64
CA SER A 15 29.91 14.96 -27.95
C SER A 15 29.59 15.76 -26.67
N SER A 16 30.03 17.01 -26.66
CA SER A 16 29.64 18.02 -25.67
C SER A 16 28.23 18.52 -25.99
N VAL A 17 27.24 18.01 -25.25
CA VAL A 17 25.88 18.57 -25.22
C VAL A 17 25.89 19.75 -24.24
N PHE A 18 25.81 20.97 -24.75
CA PHE A 18 25.44 22.14 -23.96
C PHE A 18 23.93 22.10 -23.68
N ALA A 19 23.55 21.70 -22.47
CA ALA A 19 22.19 21.86 -21.96
C ALA A 19 22.08 23.19 -21.21
N ASN A 20 21.32 24.13 -21.78
CA ASN A 20 20.89 25.34 -21.07
C ASN A 20 19.98 24.95 -19.91
N SER A 21 20.41 25.28 -18.69
CA SER A 21 19.65 25.13 -17.46
C SER A 21 18.68 26.30 -17.29
N ASN A 22 17.40 26.10 -17.64
CA ASN A 22 16.30 26.85 -17.02
C ASN A 22 15.73 25.98 -15.89
N THR A 23 16.40 25.97 -14.75
CA THR A 23 15.86 25.39 -13.51
C THR A 23 14.82 26.34 -12.93
N VAL A 24 13.56 26.06 -13.26
CA VAL A 24 12.42 26.52 -12.44
C VAL A 24 12.46 25.71 -11.15
N THR A 25 12.84 26.36 -10.06
CA THR A 25 12.77 25.80 -8.71
C THR A 25 11.31 25.71 -8.26
N MET A 26 10.66 24.58 -8.57
CA MET A 26 9.44 24.14 -7.90
C MET A 26 9.82 23.57 -6.52
N VAL A 27 9.74 24.39 -5.48
CA VAL A 27 9.80 23.92 -4.10
C VAL A 27 8.39 23.58 -3.64
N SER A 28 8.30 22.38 -3.04
CA SER A 28 7.29 21.91 -2.08
C SER A 28 6.21 20.97 -2.64
N GLY A 29 6.36 19.69 -2.26
CA GLY A 29 5.22 19.01 -1.65
C GLY A 29 4.83 17.63 -2.16
N GLU A 30 5.59 16.98 -3.03
CA GLU A 30 5.33 15.58 -3.38
C GLU A 30 6.31 14.67 -2.64
N LYS A 31 6.14 14.55 -1.30
CA LYS A 31 6.67 13.37 -0.60
C LYS A 31 6.13 12.17 -1.36
N SER A 32 7.03 11.35 -1.90
CA SER A 32 6.65 10.18 -2.69
C SER A 32 5.59 9.39 -1.91
N LEU A 33 4.53 8.93 -2.59
CA LEU A 33 3.44 8.17 -1.95
C LEU A 33 3.97 7.04 -1.05
N LYS A 34 5.15 6.49 -1.36
CA LYS A 34 5.85 5.46 -0.58
C LYS A 34 6.30 5.93 0.81
N GLU A 35 6.68 7.19 0.97
CA GLU A 35 7.16 7.78 2.23
C GLU A 35 6.01 8.11 3.20
N ILE A 36 4.88 8.62 2.70
CA ILE A 36 3.70 8.91 3.55
C ILE A 36 3.03 7.62 4.03
N ILE A 37 3.08 6.54 3.23
CA ILE A 37 2.56 5.22 3.60
C ILE A 37 3.35 4.59 4.76
N LEU A 38 4.56 5.07 5.05
CA LEU A 38 5.41 4.47 6.09
C LEU A 38 5.02 4.88 7.52
N GLU A 39 4.35 6.03 7.71
CA GLU A 39 4.14 6.62 9.05
C GLU A 39 2.70 6.51 9.57
N GLU A 40 1.68 6.47 8.70
CA GLU A 40 0.30 6.25 9.16
C GLU A 40 0.06 4.78 9.50
N LYS A 41 0.07 4.47 10.80
CA LYS A 41 -0.35 3.16 11.30
C LYS A 41 -1.87 3.05 11.29
N ASP A 42 -2.39 1.90 10.87
CA ASP A 42 -3.82 1.63 10.98
C ASP A 42 -4.27 1.67 12.45
N SER A 43 -5.40 2.31 12.71
CA SER A 43 -6.08 2.34 14.02
C SER A 43 -6.33 0.95 14.64
N PHE A 44 -6.44 -0.10 13.81
CA PHE A 44 -6.66 -1.47 14.28
C PHE A 44 -5.36 -2.24 14.59
N TYR A 45 -4.19 -1.73 14.16
CA TYR A 45 -2.92 -2.39 14.34
C TYR A 45 -2.15 -1.80 15.52
N ASP A 46 -1.98 -2.60 16.55
CA ASP A 46 -1.20 -2.27 17.73
C ASP A 46 0.25 -2.74 17.55
N GLY A 47 1.18 -1.79 17.41
CA GLY A 47 2.60 -2.08 17.24
C GLY A 47 3.26 -2.73 18.46
N ASN A 48 2.66 -2.64 19.65
CA ASN A 48 3.18 -3.26 20.86
C ASN A 48 2.74 -4.72 21.01
N ARG A 49 1.73 -5.15 20.23
CA ARG A 49 1.17 -6.49 20.32
C ARG A 49 1.90 -7.46 19.40
N ASN A 50 2.31 -8.59 19.95
CA ASN A 50 2.92 -9.65 19.15
C ASN A 50 1.85 -10.55 18.50
N TYR A 51 1.45 -10.20 17.27
CA TYR A 51 0.49 -10.98 16.49
C TYR A 51 0.98 -12.37 16.04
N GLY A 52 2.28 -12.66 16.20
CA GLY A 52 2.85 -13.97 15.89
C GLY A 52 2.61 -15.01 16.97
N TYR A 53 2.28 -14.59 18.19
CA TYR A 53 2.06 -15.47 19.34
C TYR A 53 0.57 -15.60 19.62
N PHE A 54 0.09 -16.84 19.69
CA PHE A 54 -1.31 -17.11 19.98
C PHE A 54 -1.52 -18.51 20.55
N THR A 55 -2.65 -18.71 21.22
CA THR A 55 -3.03 -20.01 21.76
C THR A 55 -4.02 -20.72 20.84
N GLY A 56 -3.94 -22.04 20.83
CA GLY A 56 -4.92 -22.89 20.17
C GLY A 56 -5.18 -24.16 20.96
N ARG A 57 -6.31 -24.81 20.71
CA ARG A 57 -6.68 -26.09 21.31
C ARG A 57 -6.82 -27.15 20.25
N VAL A 58 -6.21 -28.30 20.47
CA VAL A 58 -6.35 -29.47 19.58
C VAL A 58 -7.79 -29.95 19.63
N THR A 59 -8.50 -29.89 18.51
CA THR A 59 -9.88 -30.38 18.43
C THR A 59 -9.93 -31.80 17.93
N ASP A 60 -9.11 -32.11 16.92
CA ASP A 60 -9.07 -33.45 16.36
C ASP A 60 -7.66 -33.80 15.88
N ARG A 61 -7.42 -35.11 15.73
CA ARG A 61 -6.18 -35.68 15.25
C ARG A 61 -6.50 -36.84 14.33
N ASP A 62 -5.72 -36.95 13.27
CA ASP A 62 -5.76 -38.15 12.44
C ASP A 62 -5.22 -39.40 13.20
N GLN A 63 -5.63 -40.59 12.77
CA GLN A 63 -5.22 -41.85 13.41
C GLN A 63 -3.81 -42.25 13.02
N THR A 64 -3.42 -41.98 11.77
CA THR A 64 -2.15 -42.40 11.15
C THR A 64 -1.22 -41.24 10.87
N ALA A 65 -1.72 -40.07 10.46
CA ALA A 65 -0.88 -38.92 10.18
C ALA A 65 -0.64 -38.04 11.42
N ASN A 66 0.53 -37.37 11.44
CA ASN A 66 0.85 -36.30 12.40
C ASN A 66 0.07 -35.00 12.11
N ILE A 67 -1.20 -35.13 11.74
CA ILE A 67 -2.07 -34.03 11.37
C ILE A 67 -2.97 -33.68 12.57
N LEU A 68 -2.94 -32.41 12.94
CA LEU A 68 -3.72 -31.85 14.04
C LEU A 68 -4.67 -30.79 13.50
N LYS A 69 -5.96 -30.90 13.84
CA LYS A 69 -6.89 -29.79 13.71
C LYS A 69 -6.87 -28.98 15.00
N VAL A 70 -6.60 -27.69 14.87
CA VAL A 70 -6.41 -26.78 16.00
C VAL A 70 -7.44 -25.67 15.89
N SER A 71 -8.24 -25.49 16.94
CA SER A 71 -9.07 -24.31 17.13
C SER A 71 -8.22 -23.16 17.68
N SER A 72 -8.38 -21.96 17.17
CA SER A 72 -7.77 -20.76 17.74
C SER A 72 -8.80 -19.67 17.93
N GLU A 73 -8.74 -19.03 19.09
CA GLU A 73 -9.51 -17.82 19.39
C GLU A 73 -9.00 -16.60 18.62
N ASN A 74 -7.80 -16.69 18.03
CA ASN A 74 -7.22 -15.62 17.26
C ASN A 74 -7.78 -15.59 15.83
N GLY A 75 -8.58 -14.59 15.50
CA GLY A 75 -9.10 -14.39 14.13
C GLY A 75 -8.04 -14.07 13.07
N ASN A 76 -6.77 -13.90 13.46
CA ASN A 76 -5.67 -13.72 12.52
C ASN A 76 -5.23 -15.01 11.84
N THR A 77 -5.67 -16.20 12.28
CA THR A 77 -5.31 -17.47 11.64
C THR A 77 -5.66 -17.52 10.15
N LYS A 78 -6.67 -16.76 9.70
CA LYS A 78 -7.01 -16.58 8.27
C LYS A 78 -5.87 -16.10 7.38
N PHE A 79 -4.84 -15.47 7.96
CA PHE A 79 -3.68 -15.00 7.20
C PHE A 79 -2.65 -16.09 6.93
N PHE A 80 -2.80 -17.27 7.53
CA PHE A 80 -1.97 -18.42 7.19
C PHE A 80 -2.22 -18.90 5.76
N ARG A 81 -1.21 -19.54 5.18
CA ARG A 81 -1.26 -20.24 3.90
C ARG A 81 -0.70 -21.63 4.09
N ALA A 82 -1.09 -22.53 3.21
CA ALA A 82 -0.51 -23.87 3.16
C ALA A 82 1.01 -23.79 3.01
N GLY A 83 1.73 -24.58 3.81
CA GLY A 83 3.19 -24.63 3.86
C GLY A 83 3.84 -23.65 4.85
N ASP A 84 3.08 -22.79 5.52
CA ASP A 84 3.67 -21.90 6.53
C ASP A 84 4.19 -22.68 7.73
N LEU A 85 5.41 -22.37 8.16
CA LEU A 85 6.00 -22.90 9.37
C LEU A 85 5.37 -22.25 10.62
N VAL A 86 4.95 -23.11 11.55
CA VAL A 86 4.50 -22.74 12.88
C VAL A 86 5.31 -23.52 13.91
N ARG A 87 5.75 -22.82 14.95
CA ARG A 87 6.41 -23.43 16.11
C ARG A 87 5.43 -23.44 17.25
N PHE A 88 5.43 -24.49 18.06
CA PHE A 88 4.51 -24.55 19.19
C PHE A 88 5.04 -25.34 20.36
N THR A 89 4.55 -24.98 21.54
CA THR A 89 4.81 -25.67 22.81
C THR A 89 3.49 -26.02 23.48
N VAL A 90 3.54 -26.96 24.41
CA VAL A 90 2.35 -27.26 25.22
C VAL A 90 2.34 -26.39 26.45
N ALA A 91 1.22 -25.70 26.70
CA ALA A 91 1.11 -24.69 27.74
C ALA A 91 1.53 -25.17 29.15
N ARG A 92 1.33 -26.46 29.46
CA ARG A 92 1.67 -27.06 30.76
C ARG A 92 3.12 -27.55 30.86
N LYS A 93 3.82 -27.72 29.74
CA LYS A 93 5.14 -28.36 29.65
C LYS A 93 6.14 -27.35 29.04
N LYS A 94 6.56 -26.36 29.83
CA LYS A 94 7.47 -25.29 29.38
C LYS A 94 8.95 -25.70 29.31
N GLU A 95 9.32 -26.83 29.92
CA GLU A 95 10.70 -27.34 29.95
C GLU A 95 11.13 -27.98 28.63
N TYR A 96 10.18 -28.27 27.73
CA TYR A 96 10.43 -28.96 26.48
C TYR A 96 10.68 -28.00 25.32
N ASP A 97 11.41 -28.47 24.32
CA ASP A 97 11.70 -27.73 23.10
C ASP A 97 10.43 -27.47 22.27
N GLN A 98 10.50 -26.46 21.41
CA GLN A 98 9.40 -26.13 20.49
C GLN A 98 9.27 -27.22 19.41
N CYS A 99 8.05 -27.70 19.18
CA CYS A 99 7.74 -28.54 18.02
C CYS A 99 7.56 -27.68 16.76
N GLU A 100 7.92 -28.27 15.62
CA GLU A 100 7.74 -27.64 14.31
C GLU A 100 6.59 -28.31 13.55
N GLY A 101 5.73 -27.47 12.98
CA GLY A 101 4.63 -27.91 12.13
C GLY A 101 4.45 -26.99 10.93
N PHE A 102 3.78 -27.53 9.90
CA PHE A 102 3.45 -26.83 8.67
C PHE A 102 1.95 -26.75 8.53
N VAL A 103 1.43 -25.54 8.25
CA VAL A 103 0.01 -25.35 7.99
C VAL A 103 -0.38 -26.10 6.70
N ARG A 104 -1.49 -26.85 6.75
CA ARG A 104 -2.05 -27.57 5.59
C ARG A 104 -3.25 -26.83 5.02
N SER A 105 -4.20 -26.50 5.87
CA SER A 105 -5.41 -25.77 5.51
C SER A 105 -5.81 -24.82 6.64
N VAL A 106 -6.61 -23.82 6.28
CA VAL A 106 -7.10 -22.78 7.18
C VAL A 106 -8.60 -22.66 6.97
N GLU A 107 -9.34 -22.68 8.06
CA GLU A 107 -10.79 -22.49 8.14
C GLU A 107 -11.07 -21.32 9.11
N ASP A 108 -12.31 -20.87 9.19
CA ASP A 108 -12.66 -19.82 10.15
C ASP A 108 -12.59 -20.35 11.59
N GLY A 109 -11.63 -19.83 12.37
CA GLY A 109 -11.40 -20.24 13.76
C GLY A 109 -10.67 -21.57 13.92
N TYR A 110 -10.35 -22.27 12.82
CA TYR A 110 -9.61 -23.54 12.84
C TYR A 110 -8.50 -23.53 11.82
N PHE A 111 -7.43 -24.25 12.08
CA PHE A 111 -6.41 -24.52 11.08
C PHE A 111 -5.84 -25.92 11.29
N VAL A 112 -5.43 -26.54 10.20
CA VAL A 112 -4.87 -27.89 10.19
C VAL A 112 -3.37 -27.77 10.05
N VAL A 113 -2.64 -28.43 10.95
CA VAL A 113 -1.18 -28.43 10.98
C VAL A 113 -0.69 -29.86 10.81
N TYR A 114 0.30 -30.02 9.95
CA TYR A 114 1.11 -31.22 9.86
C TYR A 114 2.35 -31.05 10.73
N VAL A 115 2.48 -31.84 11.78
CA VAL A 115 3.61 -31.81 12.70
C VAL A 115 4.72 -32.70 12.17
N LYS A 116 5.95 -32.17 12.12
CA LYS A 116 7.11 -32.94 11.65
C LYS A 116 7.50 -34.01 12.68
N ASP A 117 7.72 -33.58 13.92
CA ASP A 117 8.01 -34.44 15.05
C ASP A 117 7.34 -33.87 16.32
N ILE A 118 6.71 -34.76 17.09
CA ILE A 118 5.98 -34.44 18.33
C ILE A 118 6.88 -34.64 19.55
N TYR A 119 7.93 -35.47 19.42
CA TYR A 119 8.78 -35.84 20.55
C TYR A 119 9.45 -34.64 21.25
N PRO A 120 9.93 -33.59 20.56
CA PRO A 120 10.60 -32.47 21.20
C PRO A 120 9.74 -31.75 22.25
N CYS A 121 8.45 -31.57 21.99
CA CYS A 121 7.55 -30.79 22.85
C CYS A 121 6.64 -31.64 23.77
N TRP A 122 6.59 -32.96 23.58
CA TRP A 122 5.61 -33.82 24.27
C TRP A 122 6.21 -35.09 24.91
N GLY A 123 7.33 -35.59 24.39
CA GLY A 123 7.98 -36.84 24.82
C GLY A 123 7.58 -38.08 24.01
N GLN A 124 8.36 -39.15 24.14
CA GLN A 124 8.32 -40.34 23.25
C GLN A 124 7.10 -41.26 23.40
N LYS A 125 6.36 -41.20 24.51
CA LYS A 125 5.30 -42.18 24.83
C LYS A 125 3.89 -41.60 24.88
N GLU A 126 3.73 -40.30 24.64
CA GLU A 126 2.44 -39.62 24.76
C GLU A 126 1.95 -39.13 23.40
N TYR A 127 0.63 -39.05 23.24
CA TYR A 127 -0.02 -38.45 22.06
C TYR A 127 -0.79 -37.19 22.49
N PHE A 128 -1.06 -36.29 21.54
CA PHE A 128 -1.88 -35.11 21.83
C PHE A 128 -3.34 -35.50 22.08
N ARG A 129 -3.80 -35.29 23.31
CA ARG A 129 -5.21 -35.46 23.65
C ARG A 129 -6.04 -34.33 23.05
N ARG A 130 -7.28 -34.60 22.65
CA ARG A 130 -8.24 -33.55 22.32
C ARG A 130 -8.40 -32.60 23.52
N GLY A 131 -8.48 -31.30 23.26
CA GLY A 131 -8.52 -30.24 24.26
C GLY A 131 -7.14 -29.77 24.76
N THR A 132 -6.03 -30.37 24.30
CA THR A 132 -4.68 -29.91 24.69
C THR A 132 -4.45 -28.48 24.20
N VAL A 133 -4.00 -27.62 25.12
CA VAL A 133 -3.70 -26.20 24.83
C VAL A 133 -2.26 -26.07 24.34
N LEU A 134 -2.12 -25.56 23.13
CA LEU A 134 -0.85 -25.30 22.47
C LEU A 134 -0.62 -23.79 22.37
N VAL A 135 0.61 -23.36 22.60
CA VAL A 135 1.07 -21.99 22.42
C VAL A 135 1.88 -21.96 21.13
N PHE A 136 1.39 -21.22 20.14
CA PHE A 136 2.00 -21.11 18.83
C PHE A 136 2.81 -19.82 18.71
N GLU A 137 3.87 -19.91 17.92
CA GLU A 137 4.69 -18.83 17.43
C GLU A 137 4.81 -18.94 15.90
N SER A 138 4.50 -17.86 15.19
CA SER A 138 4.74 -17.76 13.75
C SER A 138 5.20 -16.37 13.33
N LYS A 139 6.42 -16.31 12.78
CA LYS A 139 6.98 -15.10 12.18
C LYS A 139 6.26 -14.71 10.89
N LYS A 140 5.82 -15.70 10.10
CA LYS A 140 5.09 -15.48 8.84
C LYS A 140 3.70 -14.90 9.07
N LEU A 141 3.03 -15.33 10.13
CA LEU A 141 1.76 -14.74 10.52
C LEU A 141 1.93 -13.26 10.87
N TYR A 142 2.92 -12.96 11.72
CA TYR A 142 3.22 -11.60 12.14
C TYR A 142 3.48 -10.66 10.95
N SER A 143 4.32 -11.08 9.99
CA SER A 143 4.61 -10.26 8.81
C SER A 143 3.37 -10.01 7.96
N ARG A 144 2.50 -11.02 7.79
CA ARG A 144 1.28 -10.86 6.97
C ARG A 144 0.22 -9.98 7.63
N VAL A 145 0.10 -10.04 8.95
CA VAL A 145 -0.77 -9.12 9.68
C VAL A 145 -0.28 -7.67 9.52
N GLN A 146 1.04 -7.47 9.59
CA GLN A 146 1.65 -6.16 9.35
C GLN A 146 1.41 -5.68 7.92
N ASP A 147 1.60 -6.54 6.91
CA ASP A 147 1.35 -6.19 5.52
C ASP A 147 -0.13 -5.90 5.24
N ALA A 148 -1.04 -6.69 5.82
CA ALA A 148 -2.48 -6.47 5.71
C ALA A 148 -2.92 -5.13 6.34
N SER A 149 -2.32 -4.77 7.49
CA SER A 149 -2.53 -3.47 8.13
C SER A 149 -2.09 -2.31 7.22
N LYS A 150 -0.86 -2.37 6.68
CA LYS A 150 -0.37 -1.37 5.72
C LYS A 150 -1.25 -1.28 4.49
N TYR A 151 -1.66 -2.42 3.94
CA TYR A 151 -2.54 -2.48 2.78
C TYR A 151 -3.89 -1.80 3.04
N ARG A 152 -4.45 -1.98 4.25
CA ARG A 152 -5.68 -1.31 4.66
C ARG A 152 -5.56 0.21 4.68
N VAL A 153 -4.45 0.77 5.18
CA VAL A 153 -4.21 2.22 5.14
C VAL A 153 -4.26 2.74 3.69
N VAL A 154 -3.62 2.03 2.76
CA VAL A 154 -3.66 2.37 1.33
C VAL A 154 -5.09 2.36 0.79
N LEU A 155 -5.90 1.37 1.15
CA LEU A 155 -7.30 1.30 0.73
C LEU A 155 -8.14 2.46 1.29
N LEU A 156 -7.94 2.81 2.57
CA LEU A 156 -8.63 3.94 3.21
C LEU A 156 -8.29 5.27 2.54
N LYS A 157 -7.01 5.47 2.20
CA LYS A 157 -6.55 6.66 1.46
C LYS A 157 -7.18 6.74 0.08
N ARG A 158 -7.10 5.65 -0.70
CA ARG A 158 -7.76 5.58 -2.02
C ARG A 158 -9.24 5.92 -1.93
N ARG A 159 -9.94 5.34 -0.95
CA ARG A 159 -11.37 5.63 -0.70
C ARG A 159 -11.60 7.12 -0.43
N ARG A 160 -10.79 7.76 0.42
CA ARG A 160 -10.88 9.20 0.71
C ARG A 160 -10.64 10.04 -0.55
N ASP A 161 -9.64 9.69 -1.34
CA ASP A 161 -9.31 10.39 -2.58
C ASP A 161 -10.46 10.29 -3.60
N PHE A 162 -11.08 9.11 -3.75
CA PHE A 162 -12.26 8.93 -4.59
C PHE A 162 -13.44 9.79 -4.11
N PHE A 163 -13.71 9.85 -2.81
CA PHE A 163 -14.76 10.72 -2.28
C PHE A 163 -14.47 12.21 -2.54
N ASN A 164 -13.22 12.64 -2.42
CA ASN A 164 -12.82 14.00 -2.73
C ASN A 164 -13.01 14.33 -4.22
N GLN A 165 -12.71 13.39 -5.13
CA GLN A 165 -12.96 13.56 -6.56
C GLN A 165 -14.46 13.71 -6.85
N LEU A 166 -15.29 12.83 -6.29
CA LEU A 166 -16.75 12.90 -6.47
C LEU A 166 -17.33 14.22 -5.93
N ASN A 167 -16.87 14.66 -4.75
CA ASN A 167 -17.31 15.93 -4.17
C ASN A 167 -16.90 17.13 -5.04
N ARG A 168 -15.69 17.11 -5.63
CA ARG A 168 -15.25 18.17 -6.57
C ARG A 168 -16.11 18.24 -7.81
N VAL A 169 -16.44 17.09 -8.41
CA VAL A 169 -17.32 17.03 -9.59
C VAL A 169 -18.72 17.53 -9.24
N ASN A 170 -19.26 17.13 -8.09
CA ASN A 170 -20.57 17.57 -7.63
C ASN A 170 -20.62 19.09 -7.38
N HIS A 171 -19.61 19.63 -6.67
CA HIS A 171 -19.49 21.07 -6.46
C HIS A 171 -19.36 21.83 -7.79
N PHE A 172 -18.57 21.31 -8.74
CA PHE A 172 -18.45 21.91 -10.07
C PHE A 172 -19.81 22.01 -10.76
N LEU A 173 -20.57 20.92 -10.84
CA LEU A 173 -21.91 20.91 -11.45
C LEU A 173 -22.86 21.90 -10.78
N TRP A 174 -22.85 21.97 -9.44
CA TRP A 174 -23.66 22.92 -8.69
C TRP A 174 -23.28 24.39 -8.98
N SER A 175 -21.97 24.67 -9.07
CA SER A 175 -21.44 26.00 -9.32
C SER A 175 -21.39 26.40 -10.80
N PHE A 176 -21.69 25.47 -11.72
CA PHE A 176 -21.49 25.67 -13.15
C PHE A 176 -22.34 26.81 -13.70
N ASP A 177 -23.62 26.88 -13.33
CA ASP A 177 -24.50 27.95 -13.79
C ASP A 177 -24.05 29.32 -13.28
N GLN A 178 -23.56 29.40 -12.05
CA GLN A 178 -22.98 30.62 -11.50
C GLN A 178 -21.72 31.03 -12.25
N GLN A 179 -20.80 30.09 -12.49
CA GLN A 179 -19.59 30.35 -13.27
C GLN A 179 -19.89 30.76 -14.71
N LYS A 180 -20.91 30.16 -15.35
CA LYS A 180 -21.37 30.50 -16.69
C LYS A 180 -21.87 31.95 -16.76
N VAL A 181 -22.69 32.37 -15.81
CA VAL A 181 -23.20 33.75 -15.73
C VAL A 181 -22.07 34.75 -15.49
N LEU A 182 -21.15 34.45 -14.56
CA LEU A 182 -19.97 35.29 -14.29
C LEU A 182 -19.10 35.45 -15.53
N THR A 183 -18.83 34.34 -16.22
CA THR A 183 -18.03 34.33 -17.45
C THR A 183 -18.70 35.17 -18.54
N ALA A 184 -20.01 35.01 -18.76
CA ALA A 184 -20.76 35.83 -19.72
C ALA A 184 -20.66 37.33 -19.38
N ALA A 185 -20.86 37.70 -18.11
CA ALA A 185 -20.76 39.08 -17.65
C ALA A 185 -19.36 39.69 -17.83
N GLU A 186 -18.28 38.90 -17.66
CA GLU A 186 -16.91 39.33 -17.93
C GLU A 186 -16.70 39.65 -19.41
N TYR A 187 -17.22 38.83 -20.33
CA TYR A 187 -17.13 39.10 -21.76
C TYR A 187 -17.97 40.31 -22.17
N ASP A 188 -19.17 40.48 -21.61
CA ASP A 188 -20.00 41.66 -21.87
C ASP A 188 -19.30 42.96 -21.45
N LYS A 189 -18.64 42.96 -20.28
CA LYS A 189 -17.82 44.10 -19.84
C LYS A 189 -16.70 44.41 -20.83
N LYS A 190 -15.95 43.39 -21.27
CA LYS A 190 -14.88 43.55 -22.27
C LYS A 190 -15.41 44.11 -23.60
N ILE A 191 -16.57 43.64 -24.06
CA ILE A 191 -17.22 44.16 -25.28
C ILE A 191 -17.59 45.64 -25.13
N LEU A 192 -18.13 46.03 -23.98
CA LEU A 192 -18.48 47.43 -23.71
C LEU A 192 -17.23 48.34 -23.67
N GLU A 193 -16.16 47.88 -23.05
CA GLU A 193 -14.88 48.60 -23.02
C GLU A 193 -14.31 48.79 -24.43
N LEU A 194 -14.35 47.74 -25.27
CA LEU A 194 -13.92 47.80 -26.66
C LEU A 194 -14.80 48.74 -27.50
N ARG A 195 -16.13 48.74 -27.29
CA ARG A 195 -17.05 49.69 -27.96
C ARG A 195 -16.76 51.13 -27.57
N LYS A 196 -16.58 51.40 -26.28
CA LYS A 196 -16.21 52.73 -25.77
C LYS A 196 -14.84 53.18 -26.29
N ALA A 197 -13.89 52.26 -26.43
CA ALA A 197 -12.58 52.57 -27.03
C ALA A 197 -12.71 52.91 -28.52
N LYS A 198 -13.55 52.17 -29.25
CA LYS A 198 -13.86 52.44 -30.67
C LYS A 198 -14.54 53.81 -30.85
N GLU A 199 -15.55 54.14 -30.04
CA GLU A 199 -16.26 55.42 -30.09
C GLU A 199 -15.30 56.59 -29.83
N ARG A 200 -14.49 56.51 -28.77
CA ARG A 200 -13.45 57.51 -28.48
C ARG A 200 -12.46 57.68 -29.65
N ALA A 201 -12.04 56.58 -30.27
CA ALA A 201 -11.14 56.64 -31.43
C ALA A 201 -11.81 57.33 -32.64
N MET A 202 -13.11 57.08 -32.88
CA MET A 202 -13.87 57.74 -33.95
C MET A 202 -14.08 59.23 -33.70
N GLU A 203 -14.44 59.63 -32.48
CA GLU A 203 -14.58 61.03 -32.08
C GLU A 203 -13.26 61.80 -32.27
N LEU A 204 -12.14 61.21 -31.85
CA LEU A 204 -10.81 61.79 -32.08
C LEU A 204 -10.51 62.01 -33.56
N LEU A 205 -10.93 61.09 -34.45
CA LEU A 205 -10.75 61.25 -35.89
C LEU A 205 -11.67 62.35 -36.46
N LEU A 206 -12.91 62.46 -35.98
CA LEU A 206 -13.84 63.52 -36.39
C LEU A 206 -13.36 64.90 -35.96
N HIS A 207 -12.90 65.04 -34.71
CA HIS A 207 -12.28 66.28 -34.22
C HIS A 207 -11.07 66.67 -35.07
N LYS A 208 -10.14 65.73 -35.31
CA LYS A 208 -8.99 65.96 -36.21
C LYS A 208 -9.37 66.41 -37.62
N LYS A 209 -10.55 65.99 -38.11
CA LYS A 209 -11.08 66.42 -39.42
C LYS A 209 -11.68 67.84 -39.39
N GLN A 210 -12.26 68.26 -38.26
CA GLN A 210 -12.86 69.60 -38.12
C GLN A 210 -11.81 70.71 -37.90
N ASP A 211 -10.65 70.36 -37.35
CA ASP A 211 -9.54 71.29 -37.13
C ASP A 211 -8.71 71.57 -38.42
N GLN A 212 -8.99 70.88 -39.53
CA GLN A 212 -8.38 71.07 -40.86
C GLN A 212 -9.30 71.86 -41.79
#